data_AF-A0A936PWE9-F1
#
_entry.id   AF-A0A936PWE9-F1
#
_cell.length_a   1.000
_cell.length_b   1.000
_cell.length_c   1.000
_cell.angle_alpha   90.00
_cell.angle_beta   90.00
_cell.angle_gamma   90.00
#
_symmetry.space_group_name_H-M   'P 1'
#
loop_
_entity.id
_entity.type
_entity.pdbx_description
1 polymer ?
#
loop_
_entity_poly.entity_id
_entity_poly.type
_entity_poly.pdbx_seq_one_letter_code
_entity_poly.pdbx_strand_id
1 'polypeptide(L)'
;MRLSAAFIAVTSMFTLACMGGDKLGRGDDTASPDDSGDGDGDGVVAGGLCGEYAGVNGVGTTWEYDYNDGQGTTGPYVVEVTAIDGKDVELVTTLNIEGTTFTQDSTTTSQYRCGDEGMVLLSSYNFYTVVASNNEYDGWTDTTYTNGALVLPRTLTLGTSWVSDQTNTYTDSNGGDDGSSLSYTFEVTAEEDVNVPAGAYTTLRVETVDVPGVSHYAKGVGFVKTSYFQLTRYSK
;
A
#
# COMPACT_ATOMS: atom_id res chain seq x y z
N MET A 1 -10.55 -27.23 13.00
CA MET A 1 -9.18 -26.71 12.83
C MET A 1 -9.33 -25.20 12.85
N ARG A 2 -8.87 -24.51 13.92
CA ARG A 2 -8.97 -23.05 14.00
C ARG A 2 -7.78 -22.50 13.21
N LEU A 3 -8.00 -21.96 12.01
CA LEU A 3 -7.02 -21.02 11.45
C LEU A 3 -6.94 -19.88 12.47
N SER A 4 -5.74 -19.63 13.01
CA SER A 4 -5.59 -18.58 14.01
C SER A 4 -5.91 -17.24 13.38
N ALA A 5 -6.55 -16.34 14.14
CA ALA A 5 -6.83 -14.96 13.76
C ALA A 5 -5.60 -14.21 13.21
N ALA A 6 -4.39 -14.73 13.44
CA ALA A 6 -3.13 -14.24 12.89
C ALA A 6 -3.03 -14.28 11.36
N PHE A 7 -3.79 -15.12 10.64
CA PHE A 7 -3.75 -15.18 9.17
C PHE A 7 -4.67 -14.12 8.51
N ILE A 8 -5.73 -13.73 9.21
CA ILE A 8 -6.75 -12.78 8.75
C ILE A 8 -6.29 -11.33 9.01
N ALA A 9 -5.53 -11.09 10.08
CA ALA A 9 -4.96 -9.78 10.41
C ALA A 9 -3.92 -9.27 9.39
N VAL A 10 -3.39 -10.14 8.51
CA VAL A 10 -2.35 -9.76 7.54
C VAL A 10 -2.93 -8.87 6.44
N THR A 11 -4.18 -9.08 6.00
CA THR A 11 -4.81 -8.34 4.88
C THR A 11 -5.13 -6.89 5.21
N SER A 12 -5.51 -6.60 6.46
CA SER A 12 -5.76 -5.23 6.94
C SER A 12 -4.45 -4.47 7.19
N MET A 13 -3.35 -5.19 7.42
CA MET A 13 -2.02 -4.60 7.42
C MET A 13 -1.54 -4.34 5.98
N PHE A 14 -1.90 -5.13 4.97
CA PHE A 14 -1.38 -4.98 3.58
C PHE A 14 -1.59 -3.58 2.97
N THR A 15 -2.65 -2.84 3.32
CA THR A 15 -2.87 -1.46 2.85
C THR A 15 -1.86 -0.45 3.43
N LEU A 16 -1.14 -0.81 4.50
CA LEU A 16 -0.01 -0.05 5.09
C LEU A 16 1.33 -0.81 5.10
N ALA A 17 1.29 -2.12 4.94
CA ALA A 17 2.37 -3.07 5.20
C ALA A 17 2.73 -3.87 3.95
N CYS A 18 2.85 -3.19 2.81
CA CYS A 18 3.64 -3.71 1.69
C CYS A 18 5.15 -3.87 2.03
N MET A 19 5.52 -3.97 3.31
CA MET A 19 6.89 -4.05 3.81
C MET A 19 7.01 -5.21 4.80
N GLY A 20 7.74 -6.26 4.40
CA GLY A 20 8.25 -7.27 5.33
C GLY A 20 8.09 -8.71 4.86
N GLY A 21 9.01 -9.20 4.02
CA GLY A 21 9.11 -10.63 3.78
C GLY A 21 10.21 -11.16 2.85
N ASP A 22 11.22 -10.40 2.48
CA ASP A 22 12.23 -10.95 1.55
C ASP A 22 13.17 -11.98 2.19
N LYS A 23 13.11 -13.20 1.65
CA LYS A 23 14.24 -14.13 1.62
C LYS A 23 14.97 -14.03 0.28
N LEU A 24 16.11 -13.34 0.32
CA LEU A 24 17.37 -13.55 -0.42
C LEU A 24 17.31 -13.89 -1.94
N GLY A 25 17.75 -12.96 -2.78
CA GLY A 25 18.27 -13.25 -4.13
C GLY A 25 18.65 -12.01 -4.95
N ARG A 26 19.95 -11.86 -5.26
CA ARG A 26 20.63 -10.70 -5.89
C ARG A 26 20.58 -10.73 -7.43
N GLY A 27 20.64 -9.57 -8.09
CA GLY A 27 21.01 -9.46 -9.51
C GLY A 27 21.01 -8.02 -10.06
N ASP A 28 22.14 -7.61 -10.66
CA ASP A 28 22.57 -6.26 -11.05
C ASP A 28 21.98 -5.68 -12.37
N ASP A 29 21.92 -4.33 -12.39
CA ASP A 29 22.37 -3.36 -13.42
C ASP A 29 21.70 -3.13 -14.81
N THR A 30 21.35 -1.84 -15.01
CA THR A 30 21.68 -0.89 -16.12
C THR A 30 20.63 -0.35 -17.12
N ALA A 31 20.65 1.00 -17.18
CA ALA A 31 20.49 1.94 -18.30
C ALA A 31 19.10 2.57 -18.62
N SER A 32 19.00 3.89 -18.35
CA SER A 32 18.00 4.86 -18.82
C SER A 32 18.27 5.32 -20.27
N PRO A 33 17.26 5.87 -20.97
CA PRO A 33 17.35 7.30 -21.31
C PRO A 33 16.01 8.08 -21.33
N ASP A 34 16.18 9.40 -21.13
CA ASP A 34 15.34 10.58 -21.35
C ASP A 34 14.05 10.47 -22.20
N ASP A 35 12.95 11.06 -21.71
CA ASP A 35 12.03 11.83 -22.57
C ASP A 35 11.27 12.91 -21.77
N SER A 36 11.29 14.14 -22.29
CA SER A 36 10.74 15.36 -21.69
C SER A 36 9.49 15.80 -22.44
N GLY A 37 8.34 15.70 -21.78
CA GLY A 37 7.05 16.20 -22.28
C GLY A 37 6.45 17.27 -21.37
N ASP A 38 6.57 18.52 -21.79
CA ASP A 38 5.88 19.67 -21.19
C ASP A 38 4.38 19.63 -21.52
N GLY A 39 3.55 19.53 -20.48
CA GLY A 39 2.10 19.62 -20.57
C GLY A 39 1.57 20.67 -19.58
N ASP A 40 1.20 21.85 -20.12
CA ASP A 40 0.48 22.89 -19.40
C ASP A 40 -0.91 22.39 -18.98
N GLY A 41 -1.15 22.26 -17.68
CA GLY A 41 -2.43 21.83 -17.11
C GLY A 41 -2.67 22.42 -15.71
N ASP A 42 -3.62 23.35 -15.65
CA ASP A 42 -4.37 23.86 -14.50
C ASP A 42 -3.88 23.49 -13.09
N GLY A 43 -3.12 24.40 -12.47
CA GLY A 43 -3.30 24.81 -11.07
C GLY A 43 -3.34 23.75 -9.96
N VAL A 44 -2.82 22.53 -10.18
CA VAL A 44 -2.61 21.55 -9.12
C VAL A 44 -1.54 22.11 -8.20
N VAL A 45 -1.89 22.36 -6.93
CA VAL A 45 -0.92 22.70 -5.90
C VAL A 45 0.20 21.68 -6.00
N ALA A 46 1.41 22.14 -6.32
CA ALA A 46 2.56 21.26 -6.51
C ALA A 46 2.68 20.36 -5.28
N GLY A 47 2.33 19.08 -5.44
CA GLY A 47 2.29 18.09 -4.37
C GLY A 47 0.94 17.49 -3.99
N GLY A 48 -0.17 17.82 -4.66
CA GLY A 48 -1.46 17.13 -4.45
C GLY A 48 -2.05 17.30 -3.03
N LEU A 49 -3.18 16.64 -2.75
CA LEU A 49 -3.89 16.75 -1.47
C LEU A 49 -3.06 16.18 -0.29
N CYS A 50 -2.33 15.10 -0.54
CA CYS A 50 -1.73 14.25 0.49
C CYS A 50 -0.19 14.25 0.49
N GLY A 51 0.44 15.04 -0.38
CA GLY A 51 1.88 15.03 -0.61
C GLY A 51 2.25 14.49 -1.99
N GLU A 52 3.40 14.92 -2.49
CA GLU A 52 3.76 14.75 -3.91
C GLU A 52 4.01 13.28 -4.28
N TYR A 53 4.28 12.43 -3.30
CA TYR A 53 4.50 10.99 -3.44
C TYR A 53 3.30 10.15 -2.98
N ALA A 54 2.14 10.75 -2.67
CA ALA A 54 0.96 9.98 -2.30
C ALA A 54 0.18 9.47 -3.52
N GLY A 55 0.30 10.14 -4.67
CA GLY A 55 -0.36 9.75 -5.92
C GLY A 55 -1.88 9.99 -5.98
N VAL A 56 -2.51 10.40 -4.88
CA VAL A 56 -3.95 10.72 -4.78
C VAL A 56 -4.24 12.00 -5.57
N ASN A 57 -4.66 11.84 -6.83
CA ASN A 57 -4.88 12.95 -7.77
C ASN A 57 -6.36 13.30 -7.99
N GLY A 58 -7.30 12.47 -7.53
CA GLY A 58 -8.73 12.70 -7.64
C GLY A 58 -9.53 11.42 -7.47
N VAL A 59 -10.86 11.54 -7.34
CA VAL A 59 -11.75 10.38 -7.39
C VAL A 59 -11.64 9.71 -8.76
N GLY A 60 -11.53 8.38 -8.77
CA GLY A 60 -11.29 7.58 -9.96
C GLY A 60 -9.81 7.40 -10.32
N THR A 61 -8.88 7.99 -9.56
CA THR A 61 -7.47 7.61 -9.67
C THR A 61 -7.33 6.13 -9.28
N THR A 62 -6.68 5.34 -10.14
CA THR A 62 -6.49 3.91 -9.93
C THR A 62 -5.04 3.48 -10.09
N TRP A 63 -4.66 2.48 -9.30
CA TRP A 63 -3.42 1.72 -9.43
C TRP A 63 -3.75 0.25 -9.55
N GLU A 64 -3.20 -0.39 -10.57
CA GLU A 64 -3.25 -1.83 -10.73
C GLU A 64 -1.83 -2.38 -10.54
N TYR A 65 -1.70 -3.43 -9.74
CA TYR A 65 -0.44 -4.09 -9.45
C TYR A 65 -0.57 -5.59 -9.70
N ASP A 66 0.51 -6.20 -10.15
CA ASP A 66 0.69 -7.64 -10.05
C ASP A 66 1.31 -7.97 -8.69
N TYR A 67 0.65 -8.84 -7.95
CA TYR A 67 1.19 -9.46 -6.74
C TYR A 67 1.88 -10.78 -7.07
N ASN A 68 3.04 -11.03 -6.47
CA ASN A 68 3.75 -12.30 -6.53
C ASN A 68 4.61 -12.49 -5.27
N ASP A 69 4.34 -13.53 -4.48
CA ASP A 69 5.09 -13.81 -3.23
C ASP A 69 6.43 -14.55 -3.43
N GLY A 70 6.76 -14.90 -4.68
CA GLY A 70 7.92 -15.73 -5.03
C GLY A 70 7.80 -17.20 -4.66
N GLN A 71 6.69 -17.62 -4.04
CA GLN A 71 6.37 -18.99 -3.62
C GLN A 71 5.20 -19.60 -4.44
N GLY A 72 4.73 -18.88 -5.45
CA GLY A 72 3.70 -19.34 -6.37
C GLY A 72 2.29 -18.86 -6.04
N THR A 73 2.16 -17.88 -5.13
CA THR A 73 0.92 -17.11 -4.97
C THR A 73 1.01 -15.86 -5.84
N THR A 74 0.03 -15.66 -6.71
CA THR A 74 -0.02 -14.51 -7.61
C THR A 74 -1.42 -13.95 -7.76
N GLY A 75 -1.55 -12.70 -8.15
CA GLY A 75 -2.85 -12.16 -8.55
C GLY A 75 -2.90 -10.65 -8.66
N PRO A 76 -3.98 -10.09 -9.21
CA PRO A 76 -4.17 -8.65 -9.27
C PRO A 76 -4.43 -8.04 -7.89
N TYR A 77 -3.86 -6.85 -7.69
CA TYR A 77 -4.15 -5.94 -6.59
C TYR A 77 -4.50 -4.57 -7.16
N VAL A 78 -5.71 -4.09 -6.90
CA VAL A 78 -6.21 -2.83 -7.46
C VAL A 78 -6.54 -1.88 -6.32
N VAL A 79 -6.13 -0.62 -6.44
CA VAL A 79 -6.47 0.45 -5.50
C VAL A 79 -7.17 1.56 -6.28
N GLU A 80 -8.27 2.09 -5.75
CA GLU A 80 -9.06 3.18 -6.33
C GLU A 80 -9.37 4.24 -5.28
N VAL A 81 -9.25 5.51 -5.66
CA VAL A 81 -9.79 6.62 -4.86
C VAL A 81 -11.30 6.72 -5.12
N THR A 82 -12.12 6.35 -4.15
CA THR A 82 -13.58 6.32 -4.30
C THR A 82 -14.27 7.58 -3.80
N ALA A 83 -13.67 8.28 -2.83
CA ALA A 83 -14.20 9.54 -2.32
C ALA A 83 -13.10 10.50 -1.85
N ILE A 84 -13.36 11.80 -2.00
CA ILE A 84 -12.59 12.89 -1.39
C ILE A 84 -13.59 13.91 -0.82
N ASP A 85 -13.53 14.16 0.48
CA ASP A 85 -14.30 15.21 1.16
C ASP A 85 -13.36 16.11 1.98
N GLY A 86 -13.02 17.26 1.41
CA GLY A 86 -12.04 18.17 1.99
C GLY A 86 -10.66 17.55 2.11
N LYS A 87 -10.29 17.13 3.33
CA LYS A 87 -9.01 16.47 3.66
C LYS A 87 -9.14 14.97 3.81
N ASP A 88 -10.36 14.44 3.86
CA ASP A 88 -10.60 13.02 4.08
C ASP A 88 -10.70 12.31 2.72
N VAL A 89 -10.04 11.16 2.61
CA VAL A 89 -9.89 10.37 1.38
C VAL A 89 -10.30 8.94 1.67
N GLU A 90 -11.17 8.37 0.85
CA GLU A 90 -11.51 6.95 0.88
C GLU A 90 -10.80 6.24 -0.26
N LEU A 91 -10.09 5.16 0.06
CA LEU A 91 -9.55 4.22 -0.92
C LEU A 91 -10.27 2.88 -0.81
N VAL A 92 -10.60 2.28 -1.95
CA VAL A 92 -11.01 0.88 -2.03
C VAL A 92 -9.90 0.08 -2.68
N THR A 93 -9.56 -1.03 -2.05
CA THR A 93 -8.56 -1.98 -2.51
C THR A 93 -9.25 -3.31 -2.80
N THR A 94 -8.97 -3.92 -3.95
CA THR A 94 -9.40 -5.28 -4.27
C THR A 94 -8.17 -6.15 -4.51
N LEU A 95 -8.12 -7.30 -3.85
CA LEU A 95 -7.09 -8.31 -4.00
C LEU A 95 -7.77 -9.61 -4.43
N ASN A 96 -7.29 -10.22 -5.51
CA ASN A 96 -7.72 -11.56 -5.91
C ASN A 96 -6.45 -12.39 -6.14
N ILE A 97 -6.08 -13.25 -5.21
CA ILE A 97 -4.85 -14.04 -5.29
C ILE A 97 -5.15 -15.53 -5.35
N GLU A 98 -4.34 -16.22 -6.14
CA GLU A 98 -4.37 -17.66 -6.32
C GLU A 98 -2.98 -18.22 -5.99
N GLY A 99 -2.95 -19.20 -5.10
CA GLY A 99 -1.81 -20.04 -4.80
C GLY A 99 -2.13 -21.51 -5.01
N THR A 100 -1.13 -22.38 -4.88
CA THR A 100 -1.26 -23.82 -5.21
C THR A 100 -2.39 -24.52 -4.41
N THR A 101 -2.64 -24.08 -3.18
CA THR A 101 -3.61 -24.74 -2.27
C THR A 101 -4.65 -23.79 -1.70
N PHE A 102 -4.65 -22.52 -2.12
CA PHE A 102 -5.59 -21.54 -1.63
C PHE A 102 -5.91 -20.46 -2.66
N THR A 103 -7.12 -19.91 -2.60
CA THR A 103 -7.48 -18.64 -3.24
C THR A 103 -7.96 -17.68 -2.17
N GLN A 104 -7.78 -16.39 -2.41
CA GLN A 104 -8.33 -15.35 -1.57
C GLN A 104 -8.81 -14.19 -2.44
N ASP A 105 -10.07 -13.84 -2.26
CA ASP A 105 -10.66 -12.61 -2.76
C ASP A 105 -10.92 -11.70 -1.55
N SER A 106 -10.51 -10.43 -1.63
CA SER A 106 -10.79 -9.48 -0.56
C SER A 106 -10.98 -8.06 -1.07
N THR A 107 -11.87 -7.32 -0.42
CA THR A 107 -12.09 -5.91 -0.64
C THR A 107 -11.89 -5.14 0.66
N THR A 108 -10.98 -4.18 0.64
CA THR A 108 -10.65 -3.33 1.78
C THR A 108 -11.05 -1.88 1.47
N THR A 109 -11.90 -1.29 2.31
CA THR A 109 -12.17 0.16 2.31
C THR A 109 -11.35 0.81 3.42
N SER A 110 -10.49 1.75 3.07
CA SER A 110 -9.61 2.46 4.01
C SER A 110 -9.89 3.95 3.98
N GLN A 111 -9.99 4.55 5.18
CA GLN A 111 -10.22 5.98 5.36
C GLN A 111 -8.92 6.66 5.76
N TYR A 112 -8.54 7.69 5.01
CA TYR A 112 -7.34 8.48 5.25
C TYR A 112 -7.68 9.95 5.49
N ARG A 113 -6.79 10.64 6.18
CA ARG A 113 -6.79 12.10 6.29
C ARG A 113 -5.48 12.66 5.79
N CYS A 114 -5.57 13.65 4.93
CA CYS A 114 -4.45 14.35 4.35
C CYS A 114 -4.25 15.71 5.05
N GLY A 115 -3.07 15.88 5.65
CA GLY A 115 -2.76 17.00 6.52
C GLY A 115 -1.44 17.68 6.18
N ASP A 116 -0.95 18.48 7.12
CA ASP A 116 0.39 19.08 7.01
C ASP A 116 1.48 18.02 7.26
N GLU A 117 1.18 16.99 8.04
CA GLU A 117 2.03 15.83 8.27
C GLU A 117 2.13 14.88 7.07
N GLY A 118 1.08 14.80 6.24
CA GLY A 118 0.99 13.88 5.11
C GLY A 118 -0.30 13.07 5.11
N MET A 119 -0.23 11.83 4.67
CA MET A 119 -1.36 10.90 4.58
C MET A 119 -1.40 10.01 5.83
N VAL A 120 -2.49 10.09 6.58
CA VAL A 120 -2.71 9.35 7.83
C VAL A 120 -3.87 8.38 7.67
N LEU A 121 -3.69 7.10 7.97
CA LEU A 121 -4.76 6.10 7.99
C LEU A 121 -5.57 6.22 9.29
N LEU A 122 -6.89 6.29 9.18
CA LEU A 122 -7.83 6.42 10.29
C LEU A 122 -8.56 5.12 10.61
N SER A 123 -9.00 4.40 9.58
CA SER A 123 -9.69 3.13 9.73
C SER A 123 -9.60 2.28 8.47
N SER A 124 -9.87 0.99 8.61
CA SER A 124 -9.90 0.04 7.51
C SER A 124 -10.93 -1.05 7.78
N TYR A 125 -11.86 -1.23 6.84
CA TYR A 125 -12.79 -2.36 6.82
C TYR A 125 -12.41 -3.29 5.69
N ASN A 126 -12.21 -4.57 5.98
CA ASN A 126 -11.87 -5.59 4.99
C ASN A 126 -12.91 -6.71 5.02
N PHE A 127 -13.44 -7.06 3.87
CA PHE A 127 -14.24 -8.27 3.65
C PHE A 127 -13.43 -9.24 2.80
N TYR A 128 -13.45 -10.53 3.13
CA TYR A 128 -12.67 -11.53 2.41
C TYR A 128 -13.41 -12.87 2.32
N THR A 129 -13.08 -13.59 1.25
CA THR A 129 -13.42 -14.99 1.00
C THR A 129 -12.12 -15.74 0.76
N VAL A 130 -11.89 -16.81 1.51
CA VAL A 130 -10.71 -17.68 1.37
C VAL A 130 -11.17 -19.10 1.09
N VAL A 131 -10.67 -19.70 0.02
CA VAL A 131 -10.85 -21.13 -0.26
C VAL A 131 -9.53 -21.83 0.03
N ALA A 132 -9.52 -22.76 0.98
CA ALA A 132 -8.33 -23.55 1.32
C ALA A 132 -8.70 -25.00 1.65
N SER A 133 -7.99 -25.96 1.06
CA SER A 133 -8.19 -27.40 1.32
C SER A 133 -9.65 -27.86 1.18
N ASN A 134 -10.36 -27.41 0.14
CA ASN A 134 -11.79 -27.66 -0.13
C ASN A 134 -12.77 -27.07 0.91
N ASN A 135 -12.32 -26.12 1.74
CA ASN A 135 -13.20 -25.37 2.62
C ASN A 135 -13.20 -23.91 2.19
N GLU A 136 -14.37 -23.29 2.24
CA GLU A 136 -14.57 -21.87 1.97
C GLU A 136 -14.87 -21.16 3.29
N TYR A 137 -14.23 -20.02 3.49
CA TYR A 137 -14.34 -19.19 4.68
C TYR A 137 -14.57 -17.74 4.27
N ASP A 138 -15.70 -17.20 4.69
CA ASP A 138 -16.00 -15.78 4.54
C ASP A 138 -15.86 -15.07 5.89
N GLY A 139 -15.38 -13.84 5.85
CA GLY A 139 -15.27 -13.04 7.04
C GLY A 139 -15.04 -11.57 6.76
N TRP A 140 -15.00 -10.81 7.83
CA TRP A 140 -14.65 -9.40 7.79
C TRP A 140 -13.82 -9.01 9.00
N THR A 141 -13.07 -7.93 8.85
CA THR A 141 -12.39 -7.22 9.93
C THR A 141 -12.65 -5.73 9.81
N ASP A 142 -12.85 -5.06 10.94
CA ASP A 142 -12.93 -3.61 11.05
C ASP A 142 -11.85 -3.14 12.02
N THR A 143 -10.97 -2.26 11.56
CA THR A 143 -9.85 -1.71 12.34
C THR A 143 -9.98 -0.20 12.42
N THR A 144 -9.91 0.35 13.63
CA THR A 144 -9.85 1.81 13.87
C THR A 144 -8.58 2.18 14.60
N TYR A 145 -7.94 3.27 14.19
CA TYR A 145 -6.67 3.76 14.76
C TYR A 145 -6.91 4.92 15.71
N THR A 146 -6.42 4.82 16.95
CA THR A 146 -6.69 5.79 18.02
C THR A 146 -6.20 7.20 17.69
N ASN A 147 -5.00 7.32 17.13
CA ASN A 147 -4.39 8.61 16.74
C ASN A 147 -4.21 8.75 15.23
N GLY A 148 -4.75 7.81 14.45
CA GLY A 148 -4.33 7.58 13.07
C GLY A 148 -2.89 7.08 12.95
N ALA A 149 -2.55 6.45 11.83
CA ALA A 149 -1.21 5.97 11.52
C ALA A 149 -0.62 6.76 10.34
N LEU A 150 0.50 7.46 10.54
CA LEU A 150 1.17 8.18 9.45
C LEU A 150 1.69 7.17 8.42
N VAL A 151 1.13 7.21 7.22
CA VAL A 151 1.50 6.30 6.13
C VAL A 151 2.66 6.87 5.34
N LEU A 152 2.52 8.14 4.96
CA LEU A 152 3.47 8.81 4.11
C LEU A 152 3.55 10.29 4.50
N PRO A 153 4.75 10.82 4.82
CA PRO A 153 4.93 12.22 5.07
C PRO A 153 4.51 13.08 3.87
N ARG A 154 4.08 14.32 4.11
CA ARG A 154 3.70 15.24 3.03
C ARG A 154 4.85 15.53 2.07
N THR A 155 6.06 15.61 2.62
CA THR A 155 7.30 15.86 1.88
C THR A 155 8.23 14.68 2.08
N LEU A 156 8.73 14.12 0.98
CA LEU A 156 9.77 13.11 1.01
C LEU A 156 10.97 13.60 0.21
N THR A 157 12.13 13.57 0.84
CA THR A 157 13.43 13.78 0.20
C THR A 157 14.41 12.75 0.72
N LEU A 158 15.55 12.56 0.05
CA LEU A 158 16.63 11.71 0.54
C LEU A 158 16.99 12.04 2.00
N GLY A 159 17.12 11.01 2.84
CA GLY A 159 17.38 11.14 4.28
C GLY A 159 16.15 11.47 5.14
N THR A 160 14.96 11.60 4.55
CA THR A 160 13.71 11.71 5.33
C THR A 160 13.48 10.40 6.08
N SER A 161 13.19 10.49 7.37
CA SER A 161 12.78 9.35 8.19
C SER A 161 11.53 9.70 8.99
N TRP A 162 10.65 8.73 9.19
CA TRP A 162 9.44 8.88 9.99
C TRP A 162 9.07 7.57 10.67
N VAL A 163 8.25 7.69 11.71
CA VAL A 163 7.67 6.56 12.43
C VAL A 163 6.17 6.53 12.17
N SER A 164 5.65 5.34 11.90
CA SER A 164 4.22 5.05 11.84
C SER A 164 3.82 4.28 13.09
N ASP A 165 3.31 5.00 14.08
CA ASP A 165 2.77 4.41 15.30
C ASP A 165 1.31 4.00 15.08
N GLN A 166 1.05 2.72 15.24
CA GLN A 166 -0.24 2.09 14.95
C GLN A 166 -0.81 1.53 16.24
N THR A 167 -1.55 2.36 16.97
CA THR A 167 -2.39 1.87 18.06
C THR A 167 -3.81 1.75 17.56
N ASN A 168 -4.35 0.54 17.56
CA ASN A 168 -5.66 0.25 16.99
C ASN A 168 -6.52 -0.64 17.90
N THR A 169 -7.81 -0.63 17.60
CA THR A 169 -8.78 -1.66 18.00
C THR A 169 -9.24 -2.35 16.73
N TYR A 170 -9.34 -3.67 16.75
CA TYR A 170 -9.92 -4.44 15.65
C TYR A 170 -11.06 -5.33 16.11
N THR A 171 -12.11 -5.40 15.30
CA THR A 171 -13.23 -6.33 15.46
C THR A 171 -13.29 -7.27 14.26
N ASP A 172 -13.62 -8.54 14.48
CA ASP A 172 -13.80 -9.51 13.41
C ASP A 172 -15.19 -10.15 13.36
N SER A 173 -15.48 -10.87 12.28
CA SER A 173 -16.74 -11.57 12.06
C SER A 173 -17.08 -12.66 13.09
N ASN A 174 -16.13 -13.05 13.96
CA ASN A 174 -16.36 -13.99 15.05
C ASN A 174 -16.71 -13.27 16.38
N GLY A 175 -16.80 -11.94 16.37
CA GLY A 175 -17.04 -11.12 17.55
C GLY A 175 -15.80 -10.99 18.44
N GLY A 176 -14.61 -11.27 17.92
CA GLY A 176 -13.36 -10.91 18.58
C GLY A 176 -13.21 -9.39 18.60
N ASP A 177 -12.79 -8.84 19.73
CA ASP A 177 -12.39 -7.44 19.89
C ASP A 177 -11.10 -7.43 20.69
N ASP A 178 -10.04 -6.87 20.08
CA ASP A 178 -8.72 -6.79 20.70
C ASP A 178 -8.00 -5.52 20.24
N GLY A 179 -7.12 -5.02 21.11
CA GLY A 179 -6.30 -3.85 20.84
C GLY A 179 -4.88 -4.26 20.53
N SER A 180 -4.27 -3.65 19.53
CA SER A 180 -2.86 -3.87 19.22
C SER A 180 -2.10 -2.57 19.07
N SER A 181 -0.79 -2.64 19.34
CA SER A 181 0.12 -1.53 19.09
C SER A 181 1.33 -2.05 18.33
N LEU A 182 1.59 -1.45 17.17
CA LEU A 182 2.74 -1.72 16.33
C LEU A 182 3.39 -0.38 15.97
N SER A 183 4.70 -0.40 15.72
CA SER A 183 5.44 0.79 15.30
C SER A 183 6.44 0.38 14.24
N TYR A 184 6.51 1.18 13.17
CA TYR A 184 7.44 0.97 12.07
C TYR A 184 8.18 2.25 11.75
N THR A 185 9.50 2.16 11.64
CA THR A 185 10.38 3.24 11.22
C THR A 185 10.72 3.09 9.74
N PHE A 186 10.57 4.17 8.99
CA PHE A 186 10.90 4.24 7.57
C PHE A 186 11.99 5.25 7.31
N GLU A 187 12.77 5.03 6.26
CA GLU A 187 13.83 5.93 5.81
C GLU A 187 13.93 5.98 4.29
N VAL A 188 14.02 7.19 3.73
CA VAL A 188 14.35 7.40 2.31
C VAL A 188 15.86 7.27 2.14
N THR A 189 16.30 6.19 1.53
CA THR A 189 17.71 5.79 1.47
C THR A 189 18.37 6.06 0.13
N ALA A 190 17.60 6.17 -0.96
CA ALA A 190 18.12 6.45 -2.28
C ALA A 190 17.06 7.09 -3.21
N GLU A 191 17.54 7.63 -4.31
CA GLU A 191 16.75 7.94 -5.50
C GLU A 191 17.23 6.99 -6.61
N GLU A 192 16.31 6.33 -7.31
CA GLU A 192 16.64 5.36 -8.35
C GLU A 192 15.57 5.26 -9.43
N ASP A 193 16.01 4.95 -10.66
CA ASP A 193 15.14 4.68 -11.79
C ASP A 193 14.62 3.24 -11.73
N VAL A 194 13.30 3.08 -11.70
CA VAL A 194 12.62 1.78 -11.63
C VAL A 194 11.76 1.59 -12.87
N ASN A 195 11.97 0.45 -13.53
CA ASN A 195 11.15 0.01 -14.66
C ASN A 195 10.10 -1.00 -14.19
N VAL A 196 8.82 -0.72 -14.48
CA VAL A 196 7.67 -1.60 -14.23
C VAL A 196 6.79 -1.67 -15.48
N PRO A 197 5.81 -2.60 -15.59
CA PRO A 197 4.97 -2.67 -16.78
C PRO A 197 4.18 -1.39 -17.06
N ALA A 198 3.87 -0.60 -16.02
CA ALA A 198 3.23 0.71 -16.18
C ALA A 198 4.15 1.80 -16.80
N GLY A 199 5.48 1.61 -16.78
CA GLY A 199 6.45 2.57 -17.32
C GLY A 199 7.77 2.63 -16.55
N ALA A 200 8.60 3.60 -16.93
CA ALA A 200 9.84 3.95 -16.24
C ALA A 200 9.59 5.15 -15.32
N TYR A 201 10.06 5.08 -14.07
CA TYR A 201 9.88 6.13 -13.08
C TYR A 201 11.18 6.40 -12.32
N THR A 202 11.52 7.66 -12.10
CA THR A 202 12.47 8.05 -11.04
C THR A 202 11.73 8.00 -9.71
N THR A 203 12.25 7.22 -8.77
CA THR A 203 11.58 6.90 -7.51
C THR A 203 12.46 7.22 -6.29
N LEU A 204 11.81 7.46 -5.16
CA LEU A 204 12.45 7.42 -3.85
C LEU A 204 12.35 6.01 -3.27
N ARG A 205 13.50 5.45 -2.92
CA ARG A 205 13.65 4.17 -2.24
C ARG A 205 13.44 4.33 -0.75
N VAL A 206 12.39 3.74 -0.22
CA VAL A 206 12.01 3.77 1.19
C VAL A 206 12.26 2.38 1.81
N GLU A 207 13.13 2.32 2.81
CA GLU A 207 13.35 1.12 3.62
C GLU A 207 12.53 1.17 4.91
N THR A 208 12.07 0.02 5.38
CA THR A 208 11.65 -0.16 6.78
C THR A 208 12.82 -0.66 7.61
N VAL A 209 13.10 0.03 8.71
CA VAL A 209 14.24 -0.26 9.60
C VAL A 209 13.95 -1.47 10.51
N ASP A 210 12.74 -1.56 11.04
CA ASP A 210 12.38 -2.58 12.05
C ASP A 210 12.08 -3.95 11.44
N VAL A 211 11.55 -3.97 10.21
CA VAL A 211 11.21 -5.18 9.46
C VAL A 211 11.74 -5.01 8.04
N PRO A 212 12.74 -5.79 7.59
CA PRO A 212 13.35 -5.58 6.27
C PRO A 212 12.32 -5.56 5.15
N GLY A 213 12.23 -4.42 4.48
CA GLY A 213 11.32 -4.18 3.37
C GLY A 213 11.75 -2.95 2.60
N VAL A 214 11.56 -2.98 1.28
CA VAL A 214 11.90 -1.89 0.37
C VAL A 214 10.67 -1.56 -0.46
N SER A 215 10.34 -0.28 -0.51
CA SER A 215 9.26 0.27 -1.33
C SER A 215 9.77 1.45 -2.15
N HIS A 216 9.16 1.68 -3.31
CA HIS A 216 9.56 2.73 -4.24
C HIS A 216 8.38 3.65 -4.50
N TYR A 217 8.58 4.96 -4.36
CA TYR A 217 7.54 5.96 -4.58
C TYR A 217 7.95 6.94 -5.67
N ALA A 218 7.08 7.14 -6.67
CA ALA A 218 7.27 8.11 -7.73
C ALA A 218 6.41 9.35 -7.51
N LYS A 219 6.95 10.52 -7.83
CA LYS A 219 6.24 11.78 -7.72
C LYS A 219 5.02 11.80 -8.65
N GLY A 220 3.87 12.21 -8.13
CA GLY A 220 2.59 12.32 -8.84
C GLY A 220 1.96 10.97 -9.21
N VAL A 221 2.58 9.85 -8.82
CA VAL A 221 2.11 8.48 -9.06
C VAL A 221 1.88 7.77 -7.73
N GLY A 222 2.79 7.91 -6.77
CA GLY A 222 2.73 7.21 -5.50
C GLY A 222 3.50 5.91 -5.50
N PHE A 223 2.96 4.88 -4.85
CA PHE A 223 3.61 3.57 -4.73
C PHE A 223 3.81 2.91 -6.10
N VAL A 224 5.03 2.46 -6.39
CA VAL A 224 5.42 1.87 -7.69
C VAL A 224 5.74 0.39 -7.56
N LYS A 225 6.52 0.01 -6.54
CA LYS A 225 7.11 -1.33 -6.47
C LYS A 225 7.59 -1.71 -5.08
N THR A 226 7.42 -2.99 -4.73
CA THR A 226 8.20 -3.72 -3.72
C THR A 226 8.75 -5.02 -4.33
N SER A 227 9.24 -5.94 -3.50
CA SER A 227 9.55 -7.30 -3.93
C SER A 227 8.32 -8.13 -4.31
N TYR A 228 7.13 -7.74 -3.83
CA TYR A 228 5.88 -8.49 -4.05
C TYR A 228 4.92 -7.83 -5.01
N PHE A 229 4.94 -6.51 -5.08
CA PHE A 229 4.02 -5.74 -5.90
C PHE A 229 4.79 -5.00 -6.98
N GLN A 230 4.24 -5.02 -8.19
CA GLN A 230 4.76 -4.25 -9.31
C GLN A 230 3.62 -3.55 -10.03
N LEU A 231 3.70 -2.21 -10.15
CA LEU A 231 2.68 -1.40 -10.79
C LEU A 231 2.57 -1.77 -12.28
N THR A 232 1.40 -2.27 -12.68
CA THR A 232 1.10 -2.65 -14.06
C THR A 232 0.36 -1.58 -14.82
N ARG A 233 -0.46 -0.79 -14.11
CA ARG A 233 -1.18 0.33 -14.69
C ARG A 233 -1.47 1.42 -13.68
N TYR A 234 -1.45 2.66 -14.16
CA TYR A 234 -1.84 3.82 -13.40
C TYR A 234 -2.76 4.72 -14.23
N SER A 235 -3.88 5.15 -13.65
CA SER A 235 -4.84 6.05 -14.28
C SER A 235 -5.19 7.20 -13.32
N LYS A 236 -5.33 8.41 -13.84
CA LYS A 236 -5.69 9.63 -13.08
C LYS A 236 -7.09 10.09 -13.42
#